data_AF-A0A3A4RCF1-F1
#
_entry.id   AF-A0A3A4RCF1-F1
#
_cell.length_a   1.000
_cell.length_b   1.000
_cell.length_c   1.000
_cell.angle_alpha   90.00
_cell.angle_beta   90.00
_cell.angle_gamma   90.00
#
_symmetry.space_group_name_H-M   'P 1'
#
loop_
_entity.id
_entity.type
_entity.pdbx_description
1 polymer ?
#
loop_
_entity_poly.entity_id
_entity_poly.type
_entity_poly.pdbx_seq_one_letter_code
_entity_poly.pdbx_strand_id
1 'polypeptide(L)'
;MSQLKRGLVPDLGALYLLLRAVGLQRAKELIFSTREIEVQKAMRLGIEMDVHESEALEGRALQKAESLTHTSPTALALTTAALNARLNPTNKPCSAWRQTASQQRLLRRNHE
;
A
#
# COMPACT_ATOMS: atom_id res chain seq x y z
N MET A 1 -0.26 -4.41 -18.53
CA MET A 1 -1.31 -5.38 -18.12
C MET A 1 -2.04 -5.90 -19.35
N SER A 2 -2.01 -7.21 -19.60
CA SER A 2 -2.54 -7.83 -20.83
C SER A 2 -3.94 -8.41 -20.69
N GLN A 3 -4.56 -8.38 -19.51
CA GLN A 3 -5.88 -8.99 -19.25
C GLN A 3 -6.97 -8.40 -20.16
N LEU A 4 -7.07 -7.08 -20.22
CA LEU A 4 -8.05 -6.41 -21.10
C LEU A 4 -7.79 -6.64 -22.58
N LYS A 5 -6.52 -6.78 -23.01
CA LYS A 5 -6.18 -7.18 -24.39
C LYS A 5 -6.70 -8.59 -24.72
N ARG A 6 -6.89 -9.43 -23.71
CA ARG A 6 -7.41 -10.80 -23.82
C ARG A 6 -8.92 -10.89 -23.56
N GLY A 7 -9.63 -9.77 -23.43
CA GLY A 7 -11.06 -9.74 -23.11
C GLY A 7 -11.39 -10.12 -21.65
N LEU A 8 -10.38 -10.13 -20.77
CA LEU A 8 -10.54 -10.47 -19.37
C LEU A 8 -10.60 -9.20 -18.52
N VAL A 9 -11.45 -9.23 -17.49
CA VAL A 9 -11.43 -8.21 -16.44
C VAL A 9 -10.13 -8.39 -15.63
N PRO A 10 -9.45 -7.30 -15.23
CA PRO A 10 -8.30 -7.41 -14.35
C PRO A 10 -8.72 -8.03 -13.01
N ASP A 11 -8.42 -9.30 -12.84
CA ASP A 11 -8.57 -10.06 -11.61
C ASP A 11 -7.27 -9.96 -10.77
N LEU A 12 -7.24 -10.59 -9.60
CA LEU A 12 -6.09 -10.59 -8.67
C LEU A 12 -5.78 -9.26 -7.98
N GLY A 13 -6.81 -8.46 -7.69
CA GLY A 13 -6.67 -7.28 -6.86
C GLY A 13 -6.06 -6.07 -7.58
N ALA A 14 -5.76 -6.16 -8.87
CA ALA A 14 -5.31 -5.02 -9.68
C ALA A 14 -6.29 -3.85 -9.60
N LEU A 15 -7.59 -4.11 -9.67
CA LEU A 15 -8.62 -3.06 -9.49
C LEU A 15 -8.55 -2.43 -8.10
N TYR A 16 -8.32 -3.23 -7.05
CA TYR A 16 -8.30 -2.73 -5.67
C TYR A 16 -7.01 -1.96 -5.34
N LEU A 17 -5.86 -2.53 -5.67
CA LEU A 17 -4.54 -2.00 -5.34
C LEU A 17 -4.20 -0.79 -6.21
N LEU A 18 -4.44 -0.86 -7.52
CA LEU A 18 -4.12 0.24 -8.43
C LEU A 18 -4.98 1.47 -8.14
N LEU A 19 -6.28 1.28 -7.85
CA LEU A 19 -7.16 2.39 -7.46
C LEU A 19 -6.65 3.12 -6.20
N ARG A 20 -6.07 2.38 -5.25
CA ARG A 20 -5.51 2.93 -4.01
C ARG A 20 -4.16 3.61 -4.22
N ALA A 21 -3.34 3.09 -5.14
CA ALA A 21 -2.04 3.65 -5.45
C ALA A 21 -2.15 4.99 -6.22
N VAL A 22 -2.95 5.03 -7.29
CA VAL A 22 -2.95 6.18 -8.22
C VAL A 22 -4.27 6.96 -8.28
N GLY A 23 -5.31 6.51 -7.58
CA GLY A 23 -6.65 7.08 -7.64
C GLY A 23 -7.45 6.69 -8.88
N LEU A 24 -8.75 7.00 -8.87
CA LEU A 24 -9.71 6.53 -9.88
C LEU A 24 -9.38 6.97 -11.31
N GLN A 25 -9.01 8.23 -11.50
CA GLN A 25 -8.78 8.79 -12.84
C GLN A 25 -7.58 8.14 -13.52
N ARG A 26 -6.45 8.05 -12.82
CA ARG A 26 -5.23 7.43 -13.34
C ARG A 26 -5.36 5.92 -13.47
N ALA A 27 -6.05 5.26 -12.54
CA ALA A 27 -6.31 3.82 -12.67
C ALA A 27 -7.09 3.51 -13.94
N LYS A 28 -8.15 4.27 -14.27
CA LYS A 28 -8.90 4.10 -15.53
C LYS A 28 -8.01 4.28 -16.75
N GLU A 29 -7.19 5.34 -16.76
CA GLU A 29 -6.23 5.58 -17.85
C GLU A 29 -5.30 4.35 -18.06
N LEU A 30 -4.71 3.84 -16.98
CA LEU A 30 -3.76 2.72 -17.04
C LEU A 30 -4.42 1.40 -17.44
N ILE A 31 -5.59 1.12 -16.88
CA ILE A 31 -6.37 -0.09 -17.14
C ILE A 31 -6.82 -0.10 -18.61
N PHE A 32 -7.49 0.96 -19.07
CA PHE A 32 -8.04 1.01 -20.44
C PHE A 32 -6.99 1.16 -21.53
N SER A 33 -5.89 1.87 -21.26
CA SER A 33 -4.82 1.98 -22.25
C SER A 33 -4.09 0.65 -22.49
N THR A 34 -4.12 -0.28 -21.52
CA THR A 34 -3.41 -1.57 -21.58
C THR A 34 -1.91 -1.49 -21.93
N ARG A 35 -1.34 -0.28 -21.83
CA ARG A 35 0.06 -0.02 -22.17
C ARG A 35 0.97 -0.42 -21.04
N GLU A 36 2.24 -0.55 -21.36
CA GLU A 36 3.30 -0.69 -20.37
C GLU A 36 3.63 0.68 -19.78
N ILE A 37 4.05 0.69 -18.52
CA ILE A 37 4.39 1.91 -17.79
C ILE A 37 5.89 1.87 -17.56
N GLU A 38 6.57 2.92 -18.00
CA GLU A 38 7.99 3.10 -17.70
C GLU A 38 8.20 3.39 -16.22
N VAL A 39 9.34 2.94 -15.69
CA VAL A 39 9.72 3.08 -14.27
C VAL A 39 9.60 4.53 -13.79
N GLN A 40 10.08 5.49 -14.58
CA GLN A 40 10.02 6.92 -14.23
C GLN A 40 8.59 7.43 -14.05
N LYS A 41 7.66 6.92 -14.86
CA LYS A 41 6.24 7.26 -14.74
C LYS A 41 5.62 6.56 -13.54
N ALA A 42 6.00 5.32 -13.25
CA ALA A 42 5.52 4.57 -12.10
C ALA A 42 5.95 5.24 -10.77
N MET A 43 7.19 5.75 -10.69
CA MET A 43 7.66 6.55 -9.55
C MET A 43 6.86 7.84 -9.36
N ARG A 44 6.64 8.62 -10.44
CA ARG A 44 5.83 9.85 -10.37
C ARG A 44 4.38 9.60 -9.94
N LEU A 45 3.84 8.43 -10.26
CA LEU A 45 2.51 8.02 -9.87
C LEU A 45 2.45 7.43 -8.45
N GLY A 46 3.59 7.24 -7.78
CA GLY A 46 3.68 6.63 -6.46
C GLY A 46 3.38 5.12 -6.45
N ILE A 47 3.47 4.47 -7.62
CA ILE A 47 3.38 3.00 -7.73
C ILE A 47 4.69 2.38 -7.22
N GLU A 48 5.82 2.98 -7.59
CA GLU A 48 7.16 2.59 -7.16
C GLU A 48 7.72 3.64 -6.20
N MET A 49 8.37 3.19 -5.14
CA MET A 49 8.98 4.07 -4.14
C MET A 49 10.46 4.32 -4.40
N ASP A 50 11.21 3.27 -4.74
CA ASP A 50 12.66 3.29 -4.90
C ASP A 50 13.05 2.43 -6.11
N VAL A 51 14.09 2.84 -6.85
CA VAL A 51 14.64 2.09 -7.99
C VAL A 51 16.12 1.83 -7.76
N HIS A 52 16.52 0.58 -7.93
CA HIS A 52 17.88 0.12 -7.68
C HIS A 52 18.34 -0.80 -8.81
N GLU A 53 19.66 -0.86 -9.03
CA GLU A 53 20.27 -1.87 -9.89
C GLU A 53 20.01 -3.27 -9.34
N SER A 54 19.98 -4.27 -10.22
CA SER A 54 19.58 -5.64 -9.88
C SER A 54 20.44 -6.23 -8.75
N GLU A 55 21.74 -5.96 -8.77
CA GLU A 55 22.72 -6.45 -7.80
C GLU A 55 22.54 -5.82 -6.41
N ALA A 56 21.97 -4.61 -6.35
CA ALA A 56 21.74 -3.89 -5.10
C ALA A 56 20.35 -4.16 -4.49
N LEU A 57 19.41 -4.72 -5.27
CA LEU A 57 18.01 -4.84 -4.89
C LEU A 57 17.81 -5.64 -3.60
N GLU A 58 18.43 -6.81 -3.49
CA GLU A 58 18.28 -7.70 -2.33
C GLU A 58 18.83 -7.04 -1.06
N GLY A 59 20.03 -6.46 -1.12
CA GLY A 59 20.63 -5.76 0.02
C GLY A 59 19.78 -4.59 0.50
N ARG A 60 19.19 -3.83 -0.43
CA ARG A 60 18.29 -2.71 -0.11
C ARG A 60 16.97 -3.18 0.48
N ALA A 61 16.40 -4.27 -0.02
CA ALA A 61 15.18 -4.85 0.53
C ALA A 61 15.39 -5.37 1.96
N LEU A 62 16.50 -6.07 2.22
CA LEU A 62 16.86 -6.55 3.55
C LEU A 62 17.10 -5.40 4.53
N GLN A 63 17.82 -4.37 4.11
CA GLN A 63 18.04 -3.17 4.94
C GLN A 63 16.73 -2.50 5.33
N LYS A 64 15.76 -2.44 4.41
CA LYS A 64 14.42 -1.88 4.68
C LYS A 64 13.65 -2.77 5.66
N ALA A 65 13.71 -4.09 5.50
CA ALA A 65 13.09 -5.04 6.42
C ALA A 65 13.70 -4.96 7.83
N GLU A 66 15.03 -4.88 7.93
CA GLU A 66 15.77 -4.75 9.19
C GLU A 66 15.37 -3.47 9.93
N SER A 67 15.20 -2.35 9.23
CA SER A 67 14.74 -1.09 9.82
C SER A 67 13.38 -1.21 10.54
N LEU A 68 12.50 -2.11 10.08
CA LEU A 68 11.21 -2.35 10.70
C LEU A 68 11.32 -3.17 11.99
N THR A 69 12.37 -3.99 12.13
CA THR A 69 12.59 -4.81 13.34
C THR A 69 12.94 -3.97 14.57
N HIS A 70 13.46 -2.75 14.37
CA HIS A 70 13.75 -1.79 15.43
C HIS A 70 12.49 -1.08 15.97
N THR A 71 11.31 -1.36 15.44
CA THR A 71 10.04 -0.77 15.89
C THR A 71 9.22 -1.78 16.69
N SER A 72 8.38 -1.31 17.62
CA SER A 72 7.45 -2.17 18.36
C SER A 72 6.56 -3.00 17.40
N PRO A 73 6.61 -4.35 17.46
CA PRO A 73 5.79 -5.20 16.59
C PRO A 73 4.30 -4.92 16.74
N THR A 74 3.86 -4.64 17.97
CA THR A 74 2.46 -4.30 18.26
C THR A 74 2.09 -2.95 17.66
N ALA A 75 2.95 -1.93 17.77
CA ALA A 75 2.69 -0.63 17.17
C ALA A 75 2.62 -0.71 15.63
N LEU A 76 3.53 -1.47 15.00
CA LEU A 76 3.50 -1.73 13.56
C LEU A 76 2.21 -2.43 13.12
N ALA A 77 1.80 -3.49 13.83
CA ALA A 77 0.59 -4.23 13.52
C ALA A 77 -0.67 -3.36 13.63
N LEU A 78 -0.79 -2.59 14.72
CA LEU A 78 -1.94 -1.70 14.93
C LEU A 78 -1.97 -0.56 13.91
N THR A 79 -0.82 0.03 13.58
CA THR A 79 -0.70 1.08 12.56
C THR A 79 -1.11 0.57 11.18
N THR A 80 -0.61 -0.61 10.80
CA THR A 80 -0.98 -1.25 9.52
C THR A 80 -2.48 -1.53 9.45
N ALA A 81 -3.08 -2.06 10.54
CA ALA A 81 -4.51 -2.30 10.62
C ALA A 81 -5.32 -0.99 10.51
N ALA A 82 -4.89 0.07 11.17
CA ALA A 82 -5.55 1.37 11.13
C ALA A 82 -5.52 2.01 9.73
N LEU A 83 -4.38 1.93 9.02
CA LEU A 83 -4.24 2.41 7.65
C LEU A 83 -5.19 1.65 6.70
N ASN A 84 -5.23 0.33 6.80
CA ASN A 84 -6.11 -0.51 5.99
C ASN A 84 -7.59 -0.24 6.27
N ALA A 85 -7.94 -0.04 7.55
CA ALA A 85 -9.27 0.34 7.97
C ALA A 85 -9.69 1.70 7.38
N ARG A 86 -8.80 2.69 7.37
CA ARG A 86 -9.10 4.03 6.82
C ARG A 86 -9.42 3.99 5.32
N LEU A 87 -8.75 3.11 4.58
CA LEU A 87 -8.97 2.96 3.14
C LEU A 87 -10.24 2.15 2.82
N ASN A 88 -10.91 1.57 3.82
CA ASN A 88 -12.18 0.88 3.63
C ASN A 88 -13.34 1.89 3.55
N PRO A 89 -14.07 1.98 2.43
CA PRO A 89 -15.13 2.97 2.25
C PRO A 89 -16.31 2.82 3.23
N THR A 90 -16.46 1.67 3.89
CA THR A 90 -17.52 1.45 4.89
C THR A 90 -17.16 2.02 6.27
N ASN A 91 -15.90 2.39 6.51
CA ASN A 91 -15.47 2.96 7.78
C ASN A 91 -15.81 4.45 7.85
N LYS A 92 -16.72 4.81 8.76
CA LYS A 92 -17.02 6.22 9.05
C LYS A 92 -15.76 6.92 9.59
N PRO A 93 -15.45 8.15 9.18
CA PRO A 93 -14.27 8.86 9.66
C PRO A 93 -14.15 8.88 11.20
N CYS A 94 -15.27 9.07 11.89
CA CYS A 94 -15.34 9.11 13.36
C CYS A 94 -15.03 7.76 14.04
N SER A 95 -15.37 6.61 13.42
CA SER A 95 -15.06 5.30 14.00
C SER A 95 -13.56 4.98 13.88
N ALA A 96 -12.90 5.40 12.79
CA ALA A 96 -11.47 5.21 12.60
C ALA A 96 -10.61 5.94 13.65
N TRP A 97 -10.98 7.17 14.02
CA TRP A 97 -10.30 7.92 15.10
C TRP A 97 -10.46 7.27 16.47
N ARG A 98 -11.66 6.74 16.78
CA ARG A 98 -11.91 6.04 18.04
C ARG A 98 -11.12 4.74 18.14
N GLN A 99 -10.96 4.05 17.01
CA GLN A 99 -10.24 2.78 16.93
C GLN A 99 -8.73 2.96 17.13
N THR A 100 -8.12 3.94 16.46
CA THR A 100 -6.71 4.32 16.70
C THR A 100 -6.47 4.78 18.14
N ALA A 101 -7.37 5.59 18.70
CA ALA A 101 -7.27 5.99 20.11
C ALA A 101 -7.41 4.81 21.09
N SER A 102 -8.23 3.80 20.79
CA SER A 102 -8.32 2.57 21.59
C SER A 102 -7.05 1.71 21.50
N GLN A 103 -6.46 1.61 20.31
CA GLN A 103 -5.21 0.89 20.06
C GLN A 103 -4.04 1.52 20.82
N GLN A 104 -3.95 2.85 20.85
CA GLN A 104 -2.93 3.58 21.62
C GLN A 104 -3.06 3.32 23.13
N ARG A 105 -4.30 3.24 23.65
CA ARG A 105 -4.55 2.90 25.07
C ARG A 105 -4.10 1.49 25.42
N LEU A 106 -4.31 0.52 24.52
CA LEU A 106 -3.85 -0.86 24.71
C LEU A 106 -2.33 -0.96 24.74
N LEU A 107 -1.63 -0.22 23.86
CA LEU A 107 -0.17 -0.17 23.88
C LEU A 107 0.39 0.39 25.19
N ARG A 108 -0.19 1.49 25.72
CA ARG A 108 0.26 2.09 26.99
C ARG A 108 0.09 1.15 28.18
N ARG A 109 -0.97 0.34 28.18
CA ARG A 109 -1.29 -0.59 29.27
C ARG A 109 -0.40 -1.85 29.31
N ASN A 110 0.28 -2.16 28.20
CA ASN A 110 1.23 -3.28 28.11
C ASN A 110 2.69 -2.84 28.37
N HIS A 111 2.93 -1.54 28.52
CA HIS A 111 4.25 -0.95 28.80
C HIS A 111 4.38 -0.42 30.25
N GLU A 112 3.33 -0.57 31.07
CA GLU A 112 3.32 -0.40 32.53
C GLU A 112 3.43 -1.78 33.20
#